data_AF-A0A520G071-F1
#
_entry.id   AF-A0A520G071-F1
#
_cell.length_a   1.000
_cell.length_b   1.000
_cell.length_c   1.000
_cell.angle_alpha   90.00
_cell.angle_beta   90.00
_cell.angle_gamma   90.00
#
_symmetry.space_group_name_H-M   'P 1'
#
loop_
_entity.id
_entity.type
_entity.pdbx_description
1 polymer ?
#
loop_
_entity_poly.entity_id
_entity_poly.type
_entity_poly.pdbx_seq_one_letter_code
_entity_poly.pdbx_strand_id
1 'polypeptide(L)' 'MDDLTPTQWIAECAERLHERWNTVDQMQLEEVAVDLWRDAHLRSMAPADAAAEWLRPVAPPAGE' A
#
# COMPACT_ATOMS: atom_id res chain seq x y z
N MET A 1 -4.49 19.92 4.59
CA MET A 1 -4.33 18.46 4.53
C MET A 1 -3.93 18.20 3.10
N ASP A 2 -2.67 17.85 2.88
CA ASP A 2 -2.04 17.75 1.56
C ASP A 2 -2.87 16.84 0.64
N ASP A 3 -3.43 17.45 -0.41
CA ASP A 3 -4.04 16.76 -1.54
C ASP A 3 -2.89 16.15 -2.35
N LEU A 4 -2.33 15.05 -1.85
CA LEU A 4 -1.30 14.30 -2.56
C LEU A 4 -1.86 13.90 -3.92
N THR A 5 -1.15 14.28 -4.98
CA THR A 5 -1.50 13.82 -6.31
C THR A 5 -1.47 12.28 -6.34
N PRO A 6 -2.31 11.63 -7.18
CA PRO A 6 -2.32 10.17 -7.30
C PRO A 6 -0.91 9.60 -7.51
N THR A 7 -0.09 10.26 -8.33
CA THR A 7 1.29 9.86 -8.58
C THR A 7 2.17 9.93 -7.33
N GLN A 8 2.03 10.96 -6.49
CA GLN A 8 2.78 11.08 -5.23
C GLN A 8 2.31 10.05 -4.20
N TRP A 9 1.00 9.80 -4.12
CA TRP A 9 0.46 8.79 -3.22
C TRP A 9 0.97 7.40 -3.59
N ILE A 10 0.97 7.06 -4.89
CA ILE A 10 1.48 5.78 -5.40
C ILE A 10 2.98 5.62 -5.10
N ALA A 11 3.79 6.65 -5.37
CA ALA A 11 5.22 6.60 -5.12
C ALA A 11 5.55 6.40 -3.62
N GLU A 12 4.94 7.20 -2.74
CA GLU A 12 5.11 7.09 -1.28
C GLU A 12 4.65 5.73 -0.74
N CYS A 13 3.54 5.21 -1.29
CA CYS A 13 3.02 3.89 -0.93
C CYS A 13 4.00 2.80 -1.39
N ALA A 14 4.46 2.84 -2.64
CA ALA A 14 5.41 1.88 -3.19
C ALA A 14 6.73 1.85 -2.42
N GLU A 15 7.30 3.01 -2.06
CA GLU A 15 8.51 3.08 -1.23
C GLU A 15 8.28 2.45 0.15
N ARG A 16 7.13 2.70 0.79
CA ARG A 16 6.77 2.10 2.07
C ARG A 16 6.63 0.58 2.00
N LEU A 17 6.02 0.08 0.92
CA LEU A 17 5.92 -1.35 0.67
C LEU A 17 7.32 -1.93 0.42
N HIS A 18 8.21 -1.21 -0.27
CA HIS A 18 9.56 -1.67 -0.60
C HIS A 18 10.47 -1.74 0.63
N GLU A 19 10.37 -0.78 1.54
CA GLU A 19 11.06 -0.81 2.84
C GLU A 19 10.68 -2.05 3.67
N ARG A 20 9.44 -2.55 3.54
CA ARG A 20 8.98 -3.78 4.22
C ARG A 20 9.30 -5.05 3.42
N TRP A 21 9.19 -4.99 2.10
CA TRP A 21 9.40 -6.08 1.15
C TRP A 21 10.56 -5.77 0.21
N ASN A 22 11.76 -5.59 0.75
CA ASN A 22 12.96 -5.29 -0.03
C ASN A 22 13.34 -6.44 -1.00
N THR A 23 12.71 -7.61 -0.89
CA THR A 23 12.88 -8.74 -1.81
C THR A 23 11.95 -8.67 -3.03
N VAL A 24 10.92 -7.81 -3.00
CA VAL A 24 9.97 -7.62 -4.10
C VAL A 24 10.46 -6.46 -4.96
N ASP A 25 10.36 -6.61 -6.28
CA ASP A 25 10.78 -5.59 -7.23
C ASP A 25 9.95 -4.32 -7.09
N GLN A 26 10.60 -3.15 -7.15
CA GLN A 26 9.96 -1.85 -7.02
C GLN A 26 8.82 -1.66 -8.03
N MET A 27 8.97 -2.14 -9.26
CA MET A 27 7.94 -2.05 -10.29
C MET A 27 6.67 -2.82 -9.89
N GLN A 28 6.81 -3.98 -9.24
CA GLN A 28 5.65 -4.74 -8.76
C GLN A 28 4.94 -4.04 -7.60
N LEU A 29 5.69 -3.35 -6.75
CA LEU A 29 5.12 -2.59 -5.63
C LEU A 29 4.41 -1.32 -6.10
N GLU A 30 4.90 -0.68 -7.15
CA GLU A 30 4.20 0.43 -7.82
C GLU A 30 2.87 -0.05 -8.41
N GLU A 31 2.83 -1.21 -9.07
CA GLU A 31 1.57 -1.78 -9.57
C GLU A 31 0.57 -2.07 -8.44
N VAL A 32 1.06 -2.61 -7.31
CA VAL A 32 0.22 -2.82 -6.11
C VAL A 32 -0.25 -1.48 -5.54
N ALA A 33 0.61 -0.46 -5.48
CA ALA A 33 0.23 0.88 -5.03
C ALA A 33 -0.82 1.53 -5.94
N VAL A 34 -0.76 1.31 -7.26
CA VAL A 34 -1.81 1.74 -8.20
C VAL A 34 -3.14 1.03 -7.91
N ASP A 35 -3.09 -0.27 -7.60
CA ASP A 35 -4.28 -1.05 -7.26
C ASP A 35 -4.90 -0.55 -5.93
N LEU A 36 -4.07 -0.35 -4.90
CA LEU A 36 -4.45 0.23 -3.62
C LEU A 36 -5.07 1.62 -3.75
N TRP A 37 -4.61 2.44 -4.70
CA TRP A 37 -5.17 3.76 -4.94
C TRP A 37 -6.57 3.71 -5.58
N ARG A 38 -6.89 2.64 -6.32
CA ARG A 38 -8.23 2.44 -6.88
C ARG A 38 -9.24 2.09 -5.80
N ASP A 39 -8.79 1.47 -4.71
CA ASP A 39 -9.62 1.19 -3.54
C ASP A 39 -10.03 2.48 -2.82
N ALA A 40 -11.33 2.79 -2.86
CA ALA A 40 -11.86 4.01 -2.23
C ALA A 40 -11.63 4.06 -0.71
N HIS A 41 -11.52 2.90 -0.05
CA HIS A 41 -11.22 2.81 1.37
C HIS A 41 -9.77 3.24 1.65
N LEU A 42 -8.84 2.67 0.90
CA LEU A 42 -7.40 2.88 1.06
C LEU A 42 -6.98 4.27 0.57
N ARG A 43 -7.53 4.74 -0.57
CA ARG A 43 -7.29 6.10 -1.05
C ARG A 43 -7.77 7.18 -0.08
N SER A 44 -8.74 6.86 0.77
CA SER A 44 -9.22 7.81 1.79
C SER A 44 -8.24 7.96 2.95
N MET A 45 -7.19 7.13 3.01
CA MET A 45 -6.17 7.09 4.03
C MET A 45 -4.82 7.58 3.47
N ALA A 46 -3.89 7.90 4.38
CA ALA A 46 -2.52 8.23 3.99
C ALA A 46 -1.82 6.99 3.38
N PRO A 47 -0.87 7.15 2.44
CA PRO A 47 -0.22 6.01 1.78
C PRO A 47 0.46 5.06 2.78
N ALA A 48 1.02 5.60 3.86
CA ALA A 48 1.61 4.79 4.94
C ALA A 48 0.57 3.96 5.71
N ASP A 49 -0.65 4.47 5.87
CA ASP A 49 -1.75 3.80 6.59
C ASP A 49 -2.43 2.76 5.68
N ALA A 50 -2.67 3.11 4.41
CA ALA A 50 -3.15 2.18 3.39
C ALA A 50 -2.21 1.00 3.18
N ALA A 51 -0.89 1.26 3.09
CA ALA A 51 0.11 0.22 3.04
C ALA A 51 0.05 -0.67 4.30
N ALA A 52 -0.07 -0.08 5.49
CA ALA A 52 -0.16 -0.82 6.75
C ALA A 52 -1.44 -1.67 6.87
N GLU A 53 -2.58 -1.17 6.40
CA GLU A 53 -3.85 -1.89 6.35
C GLU A 53 -3.79 -3.05 5.34
N TRP A 54 -3.17 -2.85 4.18
CA TRP A 54 -2.95 -3.93 3.21
C TRP A 54 -1.93 -4.97 3.68
N LEU A 55 -0.90 -4.53 4.41
CA LEU A 55 0.12 -5.36 5.06
C LEU A 55 -0.43 -6.14 6.26
N ARG A 56 -1.62 -5.80 6.78
CA ARG A 56 -2.17 -6.55 7.91
C ARG A 56 -2.35 -7.99 7.45
N PRO A 57 -1.82 -8.96 8.21
CA PRO A 57 -2.07 -10.36 7.91
C PRO A 57 -3.58 -10.56 7.92
N VAL A 58 -4.14 -10.90 6.75
CA VAL A 58 -5.47 -11.50 6.68
C VAL A 58 -5.34 -12.80 7.47
N ALA A 59 -5.73 -12.74 8.74
CA ALA A 59 -5.46 -13.81 9.68
C ALA A 59 -5.87 -15.14 9.02
N PRO A 60 -5.00 -16.17 9.00
CA PRO A 60 -5.53 -17.50 8.77
C PRO A 60 -6.61 -17.69 9.85
N PRO A 61 -7.81 -18.19 9.50
CA PRO A 61 -8.73 -18.62 10.54
C PRO A 61 -7.92 -19.53 11.45
N ALA A 62 -7.84 -19.17 12.73
CA ALA A 62 -7.13 -19.93 13.73
C ALA A 62 -7.53 -21.40 13.53
N GLY A 63 -6.58 -22.22 13.07
CA GLY A 63 -6.80 -23.64 12.98
C GLY A 63 -6.98 -24.17 14.39
N GLU A 64 -8.08 -24.88 14.63
CA GLU A 64 -8.06 -26.30 15.03
C GLU A 64 -9.44 -26.94 14.78
#